data_AF-A0A8X7VH39-F1
#
_entry.id   AF-A0A8X7VH39-F1
#
_cell.length_a   1.000
_cell.length_b   1.000
_cell.length_c   1.000
_cell.angle_alpha   90.00
_cell.angle_beta   90.00
_cell.angle_gamma   90.00
#
_symmetry.space_group_name_H-M   'P 1'
#
loop_
_entity.id
_entity.type
_entity.pdbx_description
1 polymer ?
#
loop_
_entity_poly.entity_id
_entity_poly.type
_entity_poly.pdbx_seq_one_letter_code
_entity_poly.pdbx_strand_id
1 'polypeptide(L)'
;MKFWGVEVEAGKLLNVPGEECPISITQVAFDKRTDGGSAVLYVTINGKKLLIGTLSQSDPQISCNLVFEKEFSLSHSLESASVYFIGQSADEQEGLTLVLVEKS
;
A
#
# COMPACT_ATOMS: atom_id res chain seq x y z
N MET A 1 6.28 14.76 3.13
CA MET A 1 5.71 13.47 2.73
C MET A 1 6.87 12.56 2.35
N LYS A 2 6.91 11.34 2.91
CA LYS A 2 7.98 10.37 2.69
C LYS A 2 7.50 9.24 1.80
N PHE A 3 8.36 8.80 0.87
CA PHE A 3 8.10 7.61 0.07
C PHE A 3 7.92 6.38 0.98
N TRP A 4 6.88 5.60 0.70
CA TRP A 4 6.63 4.32 1.34
C TRP A 4 6.46 3.25 0.26
N GLY A 5 7.11 2.10 0.44
CA GLY A 5 6.97 0.99 -0.50
C GLY A 5 7.42 -0.33 0.10
N VAL A 6 6.72 -1.40 -0.27
CA VAL A 6 6.98 -2.77 0.22
C VAL A 6 6.79 -3.79 -0.88
N GLU A 7 7.53 -4.89 -0.76
CA GLU A 7 7.36 -6.09 -1.55
C GLU A 7 6.62 -7.15 -0.72
N VAL A 8 5.66 -7.82 -1.33
CA VAL A 8 5.00 -9.00 -0.78
C VAL A 8 5.30 -10.17 -1.70
N GLU A 9 6.04 -11.14 -1.19
CA GLU A 9 6.35 -12.38 -1.91
C GLU A 9 5.16 -13.36 -1.92
N ALA A 10 5.16 -14.26 -2.91
CA ALA A 10 4.18 -15.33 -3.02
C ALA A 10 4.00 -16.15 -1.74
N GLY A 11 2.73 -16.38 -1.38
CA GLY A 11 2.36 -17.12 -0.17
C GLY A 11 2.68 -16.41 1.15
N LYS A 12 3.20 -15.17 1.13
CA LYS A 12 3.47 -14.39 2.35
C LYS A 12 2.32 -13.46 2.70
N LEU A 13 2.17 -13.25 3.99
CA LEU A 13 1.36 -12.19 4.58
C LEU A 13 2.33 -11.17 5.19
N LEU A 14 2.34 -9.95 4.66
CA LEU A 14 3.15 -8.86 5.21
C LEU A 14 2.32 -8.08 6.21
N ASN A 15 2.73 -8.10 7.48
CA ASN A 15 2.12 -7.27 8.51
C ASN A 15 2.81 -5.90 8.53
N VAL A 16 2.04 -4.84 8.39
CA VAL A 16 2.49 -3.47 8.52
C VAL A 16 1.99 -2.96 9.88
N PRO A 17 2.89 -2.66 10.84
CA PRO A 17 2.48 -2.12 12.12
C PRO A 17 1.80 -0.77 11.93
N GLY A 18 0.92 -0.41 12.85
CA GLY A 18 0.39 0.95 12.90
C GLY A 18 1.54 1.94 13.15
N GLU A 19 1.68 2.93 12.28
CA GLU A 19 2.62 4.03 12.43
C GLU A 19 1.96 5.23 13.12
N GLU A 20 2.73 6.17 13.65
CA GLU A 20 2.19 7.44 14.19
C GLU A 20 1.52 8.28 13.09
N CYS A 21 2.00 8.13 11.84
CA CYS A 21 1.50 8.81 10.65
C CYS A 21 0.77 7.85 9.71
N PRO A 22 -0.39 8.23 9.12
CA PRO A 22 -1.10 7.37 8.20
C PRO A 22 -0.27 6.99 6.97
N ILE A 23 -0.38 5.73 6.53
CA ILE A 23 0.19 5.24 5.27
C ILE A 23 -0.88 5.32 4.20
N SER A 24 -0.57 6.01 3.10
CA SER A 24 -1.38 6.02 1.88
C SER A 24 -0.73 5.11 0.84
N ILE A 25 -1.49 4.13 0.35
CA ILE A 25 -1.12 3.30 -0.81
C ILE A 25 -1.83 3.87 -2.02
N THR A 26 -1.04 4.24 -3.04
CA THR A 26 -1.53 4.88 -4.26
C THR A 26 -1.44 3.97 -5.47
N GLN A 27 -0.55 2.98 -5.44
CA GLN A 27 -0.35 2.06 -6.56
C GLN A 27 0.10 0.68 -6.09
N VAL A 28 -0.36 -0.34 -6.82
CA VAL A 28 0.04 -1.74 -6.64
C VAL A 28 0.37 -2.34 -8.00
N ALA A 29 1.46 -3.09 -8.10
CA ALA A 29 1.90 -3.73 -9.35
C ALA A 29 2.59 -5.07 -9.09
N PHE A 30 2.55 -6.00 -10.05
CA PHE A 30 3.33 -7.25 -9.98
C PHE A 30 4.43 -7.28 -11.05
N ASP A 31 5.47 -8.09 -10.84
CA ASP A 31 6.56 -8.24 -11.81
C ASP A 31 6.03 -8.86 -13.12
N LYS A 32 6.35 -8.26 -14.27
CA LYS A 32 5.94 -8.72 -15.61
C LYS A 32 6.36 -10.17 -15.91
N ARG A 33 7.29 -10.74 -15.14
CA ARG A 33 7.79 -12.10 -15.28
C ARG A 33 6.83 -13.19 -14.78
N THR A 34 5.63 -12.87 -14.29
CA THR A 34 4.64 -13.93 -14.04
C THR A 34 4.29 -14.64 -15.34
N ASP A 35 4.26 -15.95 -15.27
CA ASP A 35 3.99 -16.93 -16.32
C ASP A 35 2.52 -16.94 -16.79
N GLY A 36 1.87 -15.76 -16.83
CA GLY A 36 0.49 -15.58 -17.27
C GLY A 36 -0.55 -15.56 -16.15
N GLY A 37 -0.11 -15.56 -14.89
CA GLY A 37 -1.00 -15.52 -13.72
C GLY A 37 -1.71 -14.17 -13.54
N SER A 38 -2.90 -14.22 -12.93
CA SER A 38 -3.58 -13.04 -12.38
C SER A 38 -3.40 -13.00 -10.86
N ALA A 39 -3.15 -11.82 -10.31
CA ALA A 39 -2.98 -11.63 -8.88
C ALA A 39 -4.25 -11.02 -8.28
N VAL A 40 -4.88 -11.72 -7.33
CA VAL A 40 -5.92 -11.13 -6.48
C VAL A 40 -5.25 -10.51 -5.26
N LEU A 41 -5.50 -9.22 -5.03
CA LEU A 41 -4.87 -8.41 -4.00
C LEU A 41 -5.78 -8.30 -2.78
N TYR A 42 -5.22 -8.47 -1.59
CA TYR A 42 -5.98 -8.39 -0.35
C TYR A 42 -5.31 -7.51 0.69
N VAL A 43 -6.15 -6.85 1.50
CA VAL A 43 -5.75 -6.28 2.78
C VAL A 43 -6.52 -6.97 3.91
N THR A 44 -5.87 -7.19 5.04
CA THR A 44 -6.52 -7.66 6.27
C THR A 44 -6.44 -6.57 7.32
N ILE A 45 -7.60 -6.18 7.88
CA ILE A 45 -7.70 -5.17 8.95
C ILE A 45 -8.58 -5.76 10.04
N ASN A 46 -8.11 -5.76 11.28
CA ASN A 46 -8.85 -6.34 12.43
C ASN A 46 -9.32 -7.79 12.14
N GLY A 47 -8.46 -8.60 11.54
CA GLY A 47 -8.75 -9.99 11.16
C GLY A 47 -9.71 -10.18 9.98
N LYS A 48 -10.22 -9.10 9.37
CA LYS A 48 -11.12 -9.17 8.20
C LYS A 48 -10.33 -8.98 6.91
N LYS A 49 -10.30 -10.02 6.08
CA LYS A 49 -9.68 -10.00 4.75
C LYS A 49 -10.62 -9.37 3.73
N LEU A 50 -10.15 -8.32 3.06
CA LEU A 50 -10.88 -7.52 2.09
C LEU A 50 -10.16 -7.56 0.73
N LEU A 51 -10.93 -7.63 -0.35
CA LEU A 51 -10.42 -7.56 -1.72
C LEU A 51 -10.08 -6.11 -2.08
N ILE A 52 -8.86 -5.85 -2.55
CA ILE A 52 -8.46 -4.55 -3.10
C ILE A 52 -8.75 -4.50 -4.61
N GLY A 53 -8.39 -5.58 -5.32
CA GLY A 53 -8.48 -5.62 -6.77
C GLY A 53 -7.81 -6.85 -7.36
N THR A 54 -7.76 -6.89 -8.69
CA THR A 54 -7.08 -7.95 -9.44
C THR A 54 -6.11 -7.31 -10.42
N LEU A 55 -4.94 -7.91 -10.59
CA LEU A 55 -3.95 -7.55 -11.60
C LEU A 55 -3.84 -8.70 -12.60
N SER A 56 -3.58 -8.37 -13.86
CA SER A 56 -3.39 -9.33 -14.95
C SER A 56 -2.24 -8.89 -15.85
N GLN A 57 -1.85 -9.71 -16.82
CA GLN A 57 -0.83 -9.32 -17.80
C GLN A 57 -1.25 -8.11 -18.66
N SER A 58 -2.55 -7.94 -18.94
CA SER A 58 -3.06 -6.76 -19.63
C SER A 58 -3.07 -5.52 -18.73
N ASP A 59 -3.33 -5.73 -17.45
CA ASP A 59 -3.48 -4.68 -16.43
C ASP A 59 -2.53 -4.98 -15.25
N PRO A 60 -1.21 -4.80 -15.43
CA PRO A 60 -0.21 -5.27 -14.48
C PRO A 60 -0.11 -4.42 -13.21
N GLN A 61 -0.88 -3.33 -13.16
CA GLN A 61 -0.92 -2.39 -12.05
C GLN A 61 -2.32 -1.82 -11.86
N ILE A 62 -2.59 -1.39 -10.63
CA ILE A 62 -3.78 -0.63 -10.28
C ILE A 62 -3.38 0.62 -9.52
N SER A 63 -3.98 1.75 -9.89
CA SER A 63 -3.97 2.96 -9.07
C SER A 63 -5.14 2.90 -8.09
N CYS A 64 -4.88 3.15 -6.82
CA CYS A 64 -5.88 3.13 -5.77
C CYS A 64 -5.69 4.31 -4.81
N ASN A 65 -6.61 4.48 -3.87
CA ASN A 65 -6.50 5.48 -2.82
C ASN A 65 -6.87 4.82 -1.50
N LEU A 66 -5.94 4.04 -0.94
CA LEU A 66 -6.10 3.38 0.34
C LEU A 66 -5.31 4.14 1.39
N VAL A 67 -5.91 4.41 2.55
CA VAL A 67 -5.27 5.09 3.67
C VAL A 67 -5.45 4.25 4.93
N PHE A 68 -4.35 3.98 5.62
CA PHE A 68 -4.31 3.16 6.82
C PHE A 68 -3.73 3.96 7.98
N GLU A 69 -4.53 4.16 9.02
CA GLU A 69 -4.14 4.81 10.28
C GLU A 69 -3.77 3.80 11.38
N LYS A 70 -3.99 2.52 11.12
CA LYS A 70 -3.81 1.41 12.06
C LYS A 70 -3.07 0.28 11.38
N GLU A 71 -2.67 -0.71 12.16
CA GLU A 71 -2.07 -1.94 11.62
C GLU A 71 -2.95 -2.60 10.55
N PHE A 72 -2.29 -3.14 9.54
CA PHE A 72 -2.92 -3.87 8.45
C PHE A 72 -1.96 -4.92 7.90
N SER A 73 -2.49 -5.90 7.17
CA SER A 73 -1.67 -6.90 6.50
C SER A 73 -1.97 -6.95 5.02
N LEU A 74 -0.94 -7.09 4.19
CA LEU A 74 -1.03 -7.22 2.73
C LEU A 74 -0.75 -8.65 2.30
N SER A 75 -1.50 -9.14 1.32
CA SER A 75 -1.26 -10.44 0.68
C SER A 75 -1.79 -10.46 -0.76
N HIS A 76 -1.35 -11.45 -1.54
CA HIS A 76 -1.84 -11.70 -2.88
C HIS A 76 -1.94 -13.20 -3.18
N SER A 77 -2.53 -13.56 -4.33
CA SER A 77 -2.80 -14.95 -4.73
C SER A 77 -1.76 -15.59 -5.67
N LEU A 78 -0.62 -14.93 -5.93
CA LEU A 78 0.40 -15.50 -6.81
C LEU A 78 1.18 -16.58 -6.07
N GLU A 79 1.61 -17.61 -6.80
CA GLU A 79 2.35 -18.76 -6.25
C GLU A 79 3.87 -18.60 -6.39
N SER A 80 4.35 -17.78 -7.32
CA SER A 80 5.76 -17.72 -7.71
C SER A 80 6.37 -16.31 -7.79
N ALA A 81 5.56 -15.25 -7.77
CA ALA A 81 6.03 -13.88 -7.98
C ALA A 81 5.51 -12.90 -6.93
N SER A 82 6.21 -11.79 -6.79
CA SER A 82 5.90 -10.74 -5.82
C SER A 82 4.95 -9.66 -6.36
N VAL A 83 4.30 -8.99 -5.43
CA VAL A 83 3.53 -7.76 -5.66
C VAL A 83 4.15 -6.62 -4.86
N TYR A 84 4.29 -5.47 -5.50
CA TYR A 84 4.82 -4.24 -4.92
C TYR A 84 3.69 -3.26 -4.64
N PHE A 85 3.64 -2.75 -3.41
CA PHE A 85 2.72 -1.71 -2.98
C PHE A 85 3.52 -0.45 -2.72
N ILE A 86 3.10 0.68 -3.30
CA ILE A 86 3.78 1.97 -3.13
C ILE A 86 2.81 3.07 -2.76
N GLY A 87 3.35 4.09 -2.11
CA GLY A 87 2.66 5.33 -1.83
C GLY A 87 3.48 6.23 -0.91
N GLN A 88 2.84 6.82 0.08
CA GLN A 88 3.44 7.84 0.93
C GLN A 88 2.98 7.73 2.38
N SER A 89 3.86 8.11 3.31
CA SER A 89 3.51 8.42 4.69
C SER A 89 3.69 9.92 4.95
N ALA A 90 3.02 10.44 5.99
CA ALA A 90 3.34 11.78 6.47
C ALA A 90 4.75 11.82 7.10
N ASP A 91 5.36 13.01 7.12
CA ASP A 91 6.58 13.21 7.90
C ASP A 91 6.17 13.49 9.35
N GLU A 92 6.84 12.85 10.30
CA GLU A 92 6.83 13.29 11.70
C GLU A 92 7.60 14.63 11.79
N GLN A 93 6.93 15.72 11.37
CA GLN A 93 7.15 17.14 11.70
C GLN A 93 6.62 18.04 10.56
N GLU A 94 5.34 18.39 10.64
CA GLU A 94 4.96 19.80 10.49
C GLU A 94 4.04 20.14 11.65
N GLY A 95 4.65 20.60 12.75
CA GLY A 95 3.92 21.36 13.73
C GLY A 95 3.28 22.53 13.00
N LEU A 96 1.94 22.54 12.96
CA LEU A 96 1.12 23.63 12.47
C LEU A 96 1.42 24.90 13.27
N THR A 97 2.50 25.60 12.94
CA THR A 97 2.64 27.01 13.27
C THR A 97 2.02 27.77 12.10
N LEU A 98 0.69 27.91 12.13
CA LEU A 98 0.02 28.99 11.42
C LEU A 98 0.51 30.30 12.05
N VAL A 99 1.66 30.82 11.59
CA VAL A 99 1.97 32.24 11.80
C VAL A 99 1.03 33.00 10.88
N LEU A 100 -0.14 33.38 11.41
CA LEU A 100 -0.91 34.49 10.87
C LEU A 100 0.02 35.71 10.91
N VAL A 101 0.74 35.96 9.81
CA VAL A 101 1.34 37.26 9.58
C VAL A 101 0.19 38.16 9.12
N GLU A 102 -0.57 38.66 10.09
CA GLU A 102 -1.37 39.87 9.86
C GLU A 102 -0.37 41.01 9.63
N LYS A 103 -0.18 41.37 8.36
CA LYS A 103 0.50 42.62 8.01
C LYS A 103 -0.45 43.77 8.35
N SER A 104 -0.16 44.45 9.45
CA SER A 104 -0.58 45.83 9.73
C SER A 104 0.17 46.82 8.85
#